data_AF-A0A534Q716-F1
#
_entry.id   AF-A0A534Q716-F1
#
_cell.length_a   1.000
_cell.length_b   1.000
_cell.length_c   1.000
_cell.angle_alpha   90.00
_cell.angle_beta   90.00
_cell.angle_gamma   90.00
#
_symmetry.space_group_name_H-M   'P 1'
#
loop_
_entity.id
_entity.type
_entity.pdbx_description
1 polymer ?
#
loop_
_entity_poly.entity_id
_entity_poly.type
_entity_poly.pdbx_seq_one_letter_code
_entity_poly.pdbx_strand_id
1 'polypeptide(L)'
;MLRARSGTRGSGRNSHRAHLLARGFSPEELEQVAAPIALYPDALLAQVMMASTYPLEVVEAARFLEDNPELKDTALDDALKEKTWDPSVKSLVSFPQVLTMMNEKLDWTQKLGDAFLAQQKDVMDAVQRLRSKAHAAGNLETTKEQKVIVQQAPPTEVKVEQAPTKVVVEQAPRSPTVRSASASSRATRRLTHSRRRAMEGPSS
;
A
#
# COMPACT_ATOMS: atom_id res chain seq x y z
N MET A 1 -25.72 52.53 -2.68
CA MET A 1 -24.77 51.81 -1.82
C MET A 1 -25.28 50.38 -1.59
N LEU A 2 -24.37 49.43 -1.81
CA LEU A 2 -24.34 47.96 -1.60
C LEU A 2 -25.61 47.13 -1.33
N ARG A 3 -25.88 46.19 -2.25
CA ARG A 3 -26.65 44.95 -2.05
C ARG A 3 -25.77 43.89 -1.37
N ALA A 4 -26.26 43.29 -0.27
CA ALA A 4 -25.68 42.09 0.31
C ALA A 4 -26.12 40.84 -0.49
N ARG A 5 -25.15 40.06 -0.97
CA ARG A 5 -25.34 38.69 -1.47
C ARG A 5 -24.78 37.73 -0.42
N SER A 6 -25.65 37.12 0.38
CA SER A 6 -25.29 35.98 1.22
C SER A 6 -25.40 34.70 0.39
N GLY A 7 -24.25 34.08 0.12
CA GLY A 7 -24.15 32.81 -0.58
C GLY A 7 -24.43 31.63 0.34
N THR A 8 -25.47 30.86 0.04
CA THR A 8 -25.67 29.50 0.55
C THR A 8 -25.08 28.52 -0.45
N ARG A 9 -23.82 28.10 -0.23
CA ARG A 9 -23.14 27.07 -1.04
C ARG A 9 -22.57 25.97 -0.13
N GLY A 10 -23.46 25.26 0.57
CA GLY A 10 -23.10 24.14 1.46
C GLY A 10 -24.07 22.94 1.42
N SER A 11 -25.32 23.13 0.99
CA SER A 11 -26.36 22.11 1.13
C SER A 11 -26.34 20.99 0.08
N GLY A 12 -25.63 21.13 -1.04
CA GLY A 12 -25.66 20.14 -2.12
C GLY A 12 -24.90 18.85 -1.79
N ARG A 13 -23.65 18.95 -1.30
CA ARG A 13 -22.74 17.79 -1.19
C ARG A 13 -23.17 16.74 -0.16
N ASN A 14 -23.68 17.17 1.00
CA ASN A 14 -24.17 16.23 2.01
C ASN A 14 -25.43 15.48 1.57
N SER A 15 -26.33 16.15 0.86
CA SER A 15 -27.56 15.52 0.35
C SER A 15 -27.28 14.48 -0.75
N HIS A 16 -26.29 14.72 -1.61
CA HIS A 16 -25.89 13.73 -2.63
C HIS A 16 -25.25 12.50 -1.99
N ARG A 17 -24.43 12.66 -0.94
CA ARG A 17 -23.82 11.53 -0.22
C ARG A 17 -24.82 10.68 0.57
N ALA A 18 -25.72 11.32 1.30
CA ALA A 18 -26.78 10.60 2.01
C ALA A 18 -27.67 9.81 1.03
N HIS A 19 -27.87 10.36 -0.18
CA HIS A 19 -28.60 9.68 -1.25
C HIS A 19 -27.86 8.45 -1.79
N LEU A 20 -26.53 8.52 -1.95
CA LEU A 20 -25.70 7.39 -2.40
C LEU A 20 -25.65 6.26 -1.37
N LEU A 21 -25.51 6.57 -0.08
CA LEU A 21 -25.54 5.53 0.96
C LEU A 21 -26.90 4.83 1.06
N ALA A 22 -27.99 5.52 0.71
CA ALA A 22 -29.34 4.97 0.73
C ALA A 22 -29.72 4.16 -0.53
N ARG A 23 -29.04 4.38 -1.67
CA ARG A 23 -29.33 3.75 -2.97
C ARG A 23 -28.20 2.86 -3.51
N GLY A 24 -27.02 2.88 -2.88
CA GLY A 24 -25.80 2.31 -3.43
C GLY A 24 -25.13 3.24 -4.46
N PHE A 25 -23.87 2.98 -4.75
CA PHE A 25 -23.08 3.59 -5.82
C PHE A 25 -23.39 2.93 -7.16
N SER A 26 -23.47 3.71 -8.24
CA SER A 26 -23.59 3.16 -9.60
C SER A 26 -22.28 2.50 -10.06
N PRO A 27 -22.31 1.60 -11.06
CA PRO A 27 -21.11 1.01 -11.64
C PRO A 27 -20.08 2.05 -12.13
N GLU A 28 -20.55 3.15 -12.72
CA GLU A 28 -19.72 4.25 -13.21
C GLU A 28 -19.09 5.03 -12.07
N GLU A 29 -19.84 5.26 -10.98
CA GLU A 29 -19.31 5.91 -9.79
C GLU A 29 -18.25 5.06 -9.10
N LEU A 30 -18.46 3.74 -9.04
CA LEU A 30 -17.47 2.81 -8.51
C LEU A 30 -16.19 2.81 -9.36
N GLU A 31 -16.31 2.86 -10.69
CA GLU A 31 -15.15 3.04 -11.57
C GLU A 31 -14.44 4.38 -11.31
N GLN A 32 -15.18 5.48 -11.14
CA GLN A 32 -14.58 6.79 -10.84
C GLN A 32 -13.85 6.82 -9.50
N VAL A 33 -14.43 6.19 -8.48
CA VAL A 33 -13.83 6.11 -7.13
C VAL A 33 -12.58 5.23 -7.14
N ALA A 34 -12.61 4.11 -7.85
CA ALA A 34 -11.51 3.16 -7.94
C ALA A 34 -10.39 3.61 -8.91
N ALA A 35 -10.68 4.47 -9.89
CA ALA A 35 -9.75 4.86 -10.96
C ALA A 35 -8.35 5.30 -10.47
N PRO A 36 -8.19 6.12 -9.42
CA PRO A 36 -6.87 6.57 -8.98
C PRO A 36 -5.95 5.44 -8.49
N ILE A 37 -6.54 4.31 -8.07
CA ILE A 37 -5.83 3.19 -7.44
C ILE A 37 -5.94 1.89 -8.24
N ALA A 38 -6.73 1.86 -9.31
CA ALA A 38 -7.05 0.63 -10.04
C ALA A 38 -5.82 -0.08 -10.62
N LEU A 39 -4.75 0.66 -10.93
CA LEU A 39 -3.50 0.10 -11.45
C LEU A 39 -2.47 -0.20 -10.35
N TYR A 40 -2.81 0.03 -9.08
CA TYR A 40 -1.95 -0.38 -7.98
C TYR A 40 -1.84 -1.91 -7.92
N PRO A 41 -0.69 -2.44 -7.49
CA PRO A 41 -0.53 -3.85 -7.17
C PRO A 41 -1.58 -4.32 -6.17
N ASP A 42 -2.04 -5.56 -6.30
CA ASP A 42 -3.18 -6.09 -5.52
C ASP A 42 -2.97 -5.97 -4.01
N ALA A 43 -1.74 -6.21 -3.54
CA ALA A 43 -1.40 -6.05 -2.12
C ALA A 43 -1.56 -4.60 -1.64
N LEU A 44 -1.05 -3.62 -2.39
CA LEU A 44 -1.19 -2.21 -2.05
C LEU A 44 -2.64 -1.74 -2.18
N LEU A 45 -3.34 -2.18 -3.22
CA LEU A 45 -4.75 -1.91 -3.44
C LEU A 45 -5.60 -2.33 -2.23
N ALA A 46 -5.37 -3.53 -1.71
CA ALA A 46 -6.06 -4.03 -0.53
C ALA A 46 -5.79 -3.16 0.71
N GLN A 47 -4.53 -2.74 0.93
CA GLN A 47 -4.20 -1.85 2.06
C GLN A 47 -4.89 -0.49 1.92
N VAL A 48 -4.97 0.08 0.71
CA VAL A 48 -5.64 1.37 0.49
C VAL A 48 -7.15 1.27 0.71
N MET A 49 -7.79 0.20 0.23
CA MET A 49 -9.22 -0.02 0.47
C MET A 49 -9.53 -0.17 1.96
N MET A 50 -8.73 -0.97 2.70
CA MET A 50 -8.90 -1.11 4.15
C MET A 50 -8.62 0.20 4.89
N ALA A 51 -7.50 0.87 4.61
CA ALA A 51 -7.16 2.13 5.28
C ALA A 51 -8.19 3.24 5.02
N SER A 52 -8.88 3.21 3.87
CA SER A 52 -9.93 4.19 3.56
C SER A 52 -11.14 4.13 4.49
N THR A 53 -11.32 3.04 5.24
CA THR A 53 -12.36 2.94 6.28
C THR A 53 -11.95 3.57 7.61
N TYR A 54 -10.71 4.09 7.71
CA TYR A 54 -10.15 4.74 8.90
C TYR A 54 -9.55 6.13 8.56
N PRO A 55 -10.36 7.07 8.04
CA PRO A 55 -9.87 8.35 7.53
C PRO A 55 -9.19 9.22 8.59
N LEU A 56 -9.59 9.12 9.86
CA LEU A 56 -8.91 9.82 10.96
C LEU A 56 -7.49 9.30 11.15
N GLU A 57 -7.31 7.98 11.18
CA GLU A 57 -6.00 7.36 11.34
C GLU A 57 -5.09 7.66 10.15
N VAL A 58 -5.64 7.76 8.93
CA VAL A 58 -4.91 8.21 7.74
C VAL A 58 -4.34 9.62 7.94
N VAL A 59 -5.13 10.56 8.47
CA VAL A 59 -4.67 11.93 8.77
C VAL A 59 -3.59 11.92 9.85
N GLU A 60 -3.79 11.15 10.91
CA GLU A 60 -2.80 11.02 12.00
C GLU A 60 -1.48 10.42 11.50
N ALA A 61 -1.55 9.40 10.65
CA ALA A 61 -0.37 8.78 10.06
C ALA A 61 0.37 9.72 9.09
N ALA A 62 -0.36 10.50 8.29
CA ALA A 62 0.24 11.50 7.42
C ALA A 62 0.99 12.57 8.21
N ARG A 63 0.35 13.13 9.24
CA ARG A 63 0.98 14.11 10.15
C ARG A 63 2.18 13.52 10.89
N PHE A 64 2.07 12.26 11.34
CA PHE A 64 3.17 11.58 11.99
C PHE A 64 4.41 11.51 11.10
N LEU A 65 4.26 11.23 9.79
CA LEU A 65 5.40 11.27 8.86
C LEU A 65 5.96 12.68 8.65
N GLU A 66 5.09 13.69 8.57
CA GLU A 66 5.50 15.10 8.44
C GLU A 66 6.30 15.58 9.66
N ASP A 67 5.86 15.20 10.87
CA ASP A 67 6.49 15.56 12.14
C ASP A 67 7.78 14.76 12.40
N ASN A 68 7.98 13.62 11.71
CA ASN A 68 9.08 12.70 11.96
C ASN A 68 9.84 12.30 10.67
N PRO A 69 10.39 13.27 9.91
CA PRO A 69 11.03 13.00 8.60
C PRO A 69 12.28 12.11 8.69
N GLU A 70 12.89 12.03 9.88
CA GLU A 70 14.09 11.24 10.13
C GLU A 70 13.81 9.82 10.65
N LEU A 71 12.56 9.49 11.02
CA LEU A 71 12.21 8.13 11.46
C LEU A 71 12.20 7.16 10.28
N LYS A 72 13.07 6.15 10.34
CA LYS A 72 13.26 5.15 9.28
C LYS A 72 13.49 3.77 9.88
N ASP A 73 13.28 2.75 9.04
CA ASP A 73 13.58 1.35 9.33
C ASP A 73 13.03 0.91 10.71
N THR A 74 13.86 0.26 11.53
CA THR A 74 13.45 -0.27 12.85
C THR A 74 12.91 0.80 13.80
N ALA A 75 13.44 2.03 13.75
CA ALA A 75 12.96 3.11 14.61
C ALA A 75 11.53 3.54 14.21
N LEU A 76 11.23 3.52 12.91
CA LEU A 76 9.88 3.73 12.41
C LEU A 76 8.96 2.58 12.83
N ASP A 77 9.38 1.34 12.65
CA ASP A 77 8.60 0.17 13.04
C ASP A 77 8.25 0.17 14.53
N ASP A 78 9.22 0.50 15.39
CA ASP A 78 9.00 0.61 16.83
C ASP A 78 8.02 1.73 17.18
N ALA A 79 8.13 2.90 16.55
CA ALA A 79 7.19 3.99 16.75
C ALA A 79 5.76 3.64 16.30
N LEU A 80 5.60 2.81 15.25
CA LEU A 80 4.30 2.35 14.76
C LEU A 80 3.64 1.29 15.65
N LYS A 81 4.41 0.55 16.47
CA LYS A 81 3.84 -0.41 17.44
C LYS A 81 3.00 0.31 18.50
N GLU A 82 3.41 1.50 18.90
CA GLU A 82 2.72 2.34 19.89
C GLU A 82 1.44 2.99 19.35
N LYS A 83 1.19 2.93 18.03
CA LYS A 83 -0.03 3.48 17.42
C LYS A 83 -1.16 2.45 17.49
N THR A 84 -2.38 2.90 17.79
CA THR A 84 -3.57 2.05 17.81
C THR A 84 -4.21 1.86 16.44
N TRP A 85 -3.60 2.40 15.38
CA TRP A 85 -4.12 2.36 14.03
C TRP A 85 -4.28 0.94 13.48
N ASP A 86 -5.19 0.78 12.53
CA ASP A 86 -5.36 -0.45 11.78
C ASP A 86 -4.05 -0.85 11.07
N PRO A 87 -3.72 -2.16 10.97
CA PRO A 87 -2.53 -2.62 10.28
C PRO A 87 -2.38 -2.11 8.84
N SER A 88 -3.50 -1.85 8.16
CA SER A 88 -3.49 -1.28 6.81
C SER A 88 -2.98 0.15 6.79
N VAL A 89 -3.41 1.00 7.73
CA VAL A 89 -2.92 2.37 7.89
C VAL A 89 -1.44 2.37 8.24
N LYS A 90 -1.00 1.51 9.18
CA LYS A 90 0.43 1.35 9.51
C LYS A 90 1.26 0.94 8.30
N SER A 91 0.74 0.04 7.46
CA SER A 91 1.43 -0.42 6.24
C SER A 91 1.62 0.70 5.22
N LEU A 92 0.67 1.64 5.13
CA LEU A 92 0.74 2.78 4.21
C LEU A 92 1.83 3.80 4.56
N VAL A 93 2.39 3.76 5.76
CA VAL A 93 3.55 4.59 6.15
C VAL A 93 4.77 4.30 5.28
N SER A 94 4.89 3.07 4.76
CA SER A 94 5.92 2.69 3.77
C SER A 94 5.63 3.22 2.35
N PHE A 95 4.49 3.88 2.14
CA PHE A 95 4.06 4.45 0.87
C PHE A 95 3.64 5.92 1.05
N PRO A 96 4.58 6.83 1.37
CA PRO A 96 4.24 8.21 1.76
C PRO A 96 3.38 8.95 0.73
N GLN A 97 3.64 8.75 -0.57
CA GLN A 97 2.84 9.37 -1.64
C GLN A 97 1.37 8.94 -1.62
N VAL A 98 1.08 7.68 -1.29
CA VAL A 98 -0.29 7.17 -1.19
C VAL A 98 -0.97 7.76 0.03
N LEU A 99 -0.27 7.79 1.16
CA LEU A 99 -0.78 8.35 2.41
C LEU A 99 -1.06 9.86 2.27
N THR A 100 -0.15 10.61 1.64
CA THR A 100 -0.34 12.03 1.30
C THR A 100 -1.58 12.22 0.42
N MET A 101 -1.74 11.43 -0.65
CA MET A 101 -2.93 11.53 -1.51
C MET A 101 -4.22 11.29 -0.70
N MET A 102 -4.24 10.27 0.16
CA MET A 102 -5.41 9.97 0.99
C MET A 102 -5.72 11.08 2.00
N ASN A 103 -4.68 11.70 2.58
CA ASN A 103 -4.79 12.82 3.51
C ASN A 103 -5.24 14.12 2.81
N GLU A 104 -4.74 14.42 1.62
CA GLU A 104 -5.12 15.62 0.87
C GLU A 104 -6.53 15.52 0.27
N LYS A 105 -6.97 14.29 -0.07
CA LYS A 105 -8.26 14.03 -0.72
C LYS A 105 -9.22 13.30 0.22
N LEU A 106 -9.46 13.85 1.41
CA LEU A 106 -10.34 13.24 2.43
C LEU A 106 -11.75 12.91 1.92
N ASP A 107 -12.34 13.76 1.06
CA ASP A 107 -13.63 13.48 0.45
C ASP A 107 -13.60 12.20 -0.41
N TRP A 108 -12.50 11.97 -1.14
CA TRP A 108 -12.31 10.75 -1.93
C TRP A 108 -12.00 9.55 -1.04
N THR A 109 -11.12 9.70 -0.03
CA THR A 109 -10.77 8.64 0.92
C THR A 109 -12.02 8.12 1.62
N GLN A 110 -12.86 9.01 2.12
CA GLN A 110 -14.12 8.64 2.74
C GLN A 110 -15.08 7.98 1.73
N LYS A 111 -15.20 8.52 0.50
CA LYS A 111 -16.06 7.92 -0.54
C LYS A 111 -15.61 6.50 -0.92
N LEU A 112 -14.30 6.27 -0.96
CA LEU A 112 -13.72 4.95 -1.20
C LEU A 112 -14.05 3.98 -0.06
N GLY A 113 -13.88 4.40 1.19
CA GLY A 113 -14.24 3.59 2.37
C GLY A 113 -15.73 3.27 2.41
N ASP A 114 -16.58 4.27 2.18
CA ASP A 114 -18.04 4.12 2.10
C ASP A 114 -18.43 3.09 1.02
N ALA A 115 -17.84 3.19 -0.18
CA ALA A 115 -18.11 2.28 -1.28
C ALA A 115 -17.60 0.85 -1.00
N PHE A 116 -16.41 0.73 -0.41
CA PHE A 116 -15.83 -0.58 -0.08
C PHE A 116 -16.62 -1.32 1.00
N LEU A 117 -17.08 -0.60 2.03
CA LEU A 117 -17.91 -1.19 3.09
C LEU A 117 -19.30 -1.58 2.57
N ALA A 118 -19.90 -0.78 1.68
CA ALA A 118 -21.23 -1.03 1.16
C ALA A 118 -21.27 -2.08 0.04
N GLN A 119 -20.29 -2.06 -0.87
CA GLN A 119 -20.31 -2.79 -2.14
C GLN A 119 -18.92 -3.34 -2.49
N GLN A 120 -18.27 -4.02 -1.55
CA GLN A 120 -16.94 -4.59 -1.73
C GLN A 120 -16.77 -5.34 -3.06
N LYS A 121 -17.72 -6.22 -3.41
CA LYS A 121 -17.65 -6.99 -4.66
C LYS A 121 -17.67 -6.08 -5.89
N ASP A 122 -18.58 -5.11 -5.94
CA ASP A 122 -18.75 -4.24 -7.11
C ASP A 122 -17.56 -3.28 -7.27
N VAL A 123 -16.96 -2.83 -6.16
CA VAL A 123 -15.70 -2.07 -6.15
C VAL A 123 -14.58 -2.90 -6.78
N MET A 124 -14.44 -4.16 -6.38
CA MET A 124 -13.43 -5.06 -6.95
C MET A 124 -13.68 -5.34 -8.44
N ASP A 125 -14.95 -5.49 -8.84
CA ASP A 125 -15.31 -5.65 -10.25
C ASP A 125 -14.99 -4.37 -11.06
N ALA A 126 -15.20 -3.19 -10.48
CA ALA A 126 -14.84 -1.91 -11.10
C ALA A 126 -13.33 -1.80 -11.35
N VAL A 127 -12.51 -2.19 -10.37
CA VAL A 127 -11.04 -2.27 -10.54
C VAL A 127 -10.68 -3.19 -11.71
N GLN A 128 -11.30 -4.38 -11.78
CA GLN A 128 -11.01 -5.31 -12.87
C GLN A 128 -11.43 -4.77 -14.24
N ARG A 129 -12.59 -4.11 -14.35
CA ARG A 129 -12.99 -3.44 -15.60
C ARG A 129 -11.96 -2.39 -16.03
N LEU A 130 -11.47 -1.57 -15.09
CA LEU A 130 -10.45 -0.55 -15.36
C LEU A 130 -9.12 -1.15 -15.81
N ARG A 131 -8.67 -2.23 -15.16
CA ARG A 131 -7.45 -2.94 -15.55
C ARG A 131 -7.56 -3.59 -16.93
N SER A 132 -8.71 -4.21 -17.23
CA SER A 132 -8.97 -4.78 -18.56
C SER A 132 -8.96 -3.70 -19.64
N LYS A 133 -9.58 -2.52 -19.38
CA LYS A 133 -9.51 -1.36 -20.28
C LYS A 133 -8.06 -0.88 -20.47
N ALA A 134 -7.28 -0.77 -19.40
CA ALA A 134 -5.89 -0.32 -19.46
C ALA A 134 -4.99 -1.32 -20.20
N HIS A 135 -5.17 -2.62 -19.97
CA HIS A 135 -4.45 -3.68 -20.67
C HIS A 135 -4.79 -3.69 -22.17
N ALA A 136 -6.08 -3.60 -22.53
CA ALA A 136 -6.51 -3.54 -23.92
C ALA A 136 -5.98 -2.30 -24.66
N ALA A 137 -5.74 -1.20 -23.94
CA ALA A 137 -5.15 0.03 -24.47
C ALA A 137 -3.60 0.01 -24.51
N GLY A 138 -2.94 -1.06 -24.08
CA GLY A 138 -1.47 -1.14 -24.01
C GLY A 138 -0.84 -0.32 -22.86
N ASN A 139 -1.67 0.19 -21.93
CA ASN A 139 -1.22 1.01 -20.81
C ASN A 139 -0.94 0.20 -19.53
N LEU A 140 -1.19 -1.11 -19.55
CA LEU A 140 -0.93 -2.02 -18.43
C LEU A 140 -0.24 -3.28 -18.94
N GLU A 141 1.09 -3.21 -19.01
CA GLU A 141 1.97 -4.29 -19.46
C GLU A 141 2.98 -4.69 -18.38
N THR A 142 3.50 -5.91 -18.49
CA THR A 142 4.61 -6.36 -17.63
C THR A 142 5.87 -5.57 -17.94
N THR A 143 6.48 -5.00 -16.91
CA THR A 143 7.74 -4.26 -16.96
C THR A 143 8.71 -4.83 -15.93
N LYS A 144 9.85 -4.16 -15.71
CA LYS A 144 10.79 -4.56 -14.65
C LYS A 144 10.26 -4.20 -13.25
N GLU A 145 9.34 -3.27 -13.17
CA GLU A 145 8.79 -2.69 -11.94
C GLU A 145 7.45 -3.32 -11.54
N GLN A 146 6.70 -3.86 -12.52
CA GLN A 146 5.40 -4.51 -12.29
C GLN A 146 5.23 -5.76 -13.17
N LYS A 147 4.59 -6.79 -12.63
CA LYS A 147 4.20 -7.99 -13.35
C LYS A 147 2.69 -8.03 -13.51
N VAL A 148 2.23 -8.16 -14.74
CA VAL A 148 0.80 -8.25 -15.09
C VAL A 148 0.50 -9.70 -15.45
N ILE A 149 -0.35 -10.36 -14.66
CA ILE A 149 -0.77 -11.74 -14.89
C ILE A 149 -2.25 -11.74 -15.23
N VAL A 150 -2.58 -12.17 -16.44
CA VAL A 150 -3.96 -12.39 -16.85
C VAL A 150 -4.31 -13.84 -16.54
N GLN A 151 -5.16 -14.05 -15.55
CA GLN A 151 -5.66 -15.37 -15.16
C GLN A 151 -7.09 -15.53 -15.63
N GLN A 152 -7.46 -16.71 -16.11
CA GLN A 152 -8.88 -17.04 -16.26
C GLN A 152 -9.48 -17.24 -14.87
N ALA A 153 -10.60 -16.58 -14.58
CA ALA A 153 -11.31 -16.84 -13.33
C ALA A 153 -11.75 -18.31 -13.29
N PRO A 154 -11.75 -18.96 -12.11
CA PRO A 154 -12.27 -20.31 -11.99
C PRO A 154 -13.72 -20.35 -12.50
N PRO A 155 -14.12 -21.39 -13.26
CA PRO A 155 -15.45 -21.46 -13.83
C PRO A 155 -16.48 -21.50 -12.70
N THR A 156 -17.26 -20.44 -12.56
CA THR A 156 -18.51 -20.46 -11.81
C THR A 156 -19.47 -21.40 -12.54
N GLU A 157 -19.98 -22.40 -11.82
CA GLU A 157 -20.83 -23.46 -12.36
C GLU A 157 -21.91 -22.97 -13.34
N VAL A 158 -21.91 -23.58 -14.52
CA VAL A 158 -22.99 -23.66 -15.51
C VAL A 158 -23.57 -22.33 -16.02
N LYS A 159 -22.76 -21.59 -16.78
CA LYS A 159 -23.26 -20.90 -17.99
C LYS A 159 -22.16 -20.92 -19.05
N VAL A 160 -22.50 -21.36 -20.27
CA VAL A 160 -21.60 -21.32 -21.44
C VAL A 160 -21.47 -19.86 -21.88
N GLU A 161 -20.69 -19.10 -21.13
CA GLU A 161 -20.27 -17.74 -21.44
C GLU A 161 -18.79 -17.68 -21.04
N GLN A 162 -17.95 -17.12 -21.90
CA GLN A 162 -16.50 -17.14 -21.76
C GLN A 162 -16.08 -16.77 -20.32
N ALA A 163 -15.25 -17.60 -19.68
CA ALA A 163 -14.81 -17.35 -18.32
C ALA A 163 -14.18 -15.95 -18.23
N PRO A 164 -14.61 -15.08 -17.29
CA PRO A 164 -14.06 -13.74 -17.20
C PRO A 164 -12.57 -13.81 -16.87
N THR A 165 -11.75 -13.07 -17.61
CA THR A 165 -10.31 -12.92 -17.32
C THR A 165 -10.10 -11.89 -16.22
N LYS A 166 -9.31 -12.24 -15.21
CA LYS A 166 -8.87 -11.37 -14.11
C LYS A 166 -7.45 -10.87 -14.39
N VAL A 167 -7.24 -9.56 -14.32
CA VAL A 167 -5.91 -8.94 -14.44
C VAL A 167 -5.36 -8.71 -13.04
N VAL A 168 -4.33 -9.50 -12.67
CA VAL A 168 -3.61 -9.41 -11.41
C VAL A 168 -2.35 -8.57 -11.63
N VAL A 169 -2.15 -7.54 -10.81
CA VAL A 169 -0.95 -6.69 -10.85
C VAL A 169 -0.13 -6.98 -9.61
N GLU A 170 1.10 -7.43 -9.82
CA GLU A 170 2.06 -7.75 -8.76
C GLU A 170 3.25 -6.78 -8.84
N GLN A 171 3.76 -6.32 -7.69
CA GLN A 171 5.03 -5.59 -7.66
C GLN A 171 6.14 -6.55 -8.05
N ALA A 172 7.08 -6.11 -8.89
CA ALA A 172 8.30 -6.88 -9.09
C ALA A 172 9.01 -7.06 -7.73
N PRO A 173 9.62 -8.22 -7.46
CA PRO A 173 10.37 -8.42 -6.22
C PRO A 173 11.45 -7.34 -6.13
N ARG A 174 11.41 -6.53 -5.07
CA ARG A 174 12.53 -5.65 -4.75
C ARG A 174 13.75 -6.54 -4.60
N SER A 175 14.77 -6.36 -5.44
CA SER A 175 16.01 -7.10 -5.28
C SER A 175 16.48 -6.89 -3.84
N PRO A 176 16.73 -7.95 -3.07
CA PRO A 176 17.20 -7.76 -1.71
C PRO A 176 18.54 -7.02 -1.81
N THR A 177 18.59 -5.79 -1.31
CA THR A 177 19.87 -5.18 -0.97
C THR A 177 20.45 -6.10 0.08
N VAL A 178 21.35 -6.98 -0.33
CA VAL A 178 22.14 -7.79 0.58
C VAL A 178 22.83 -6.79 1.49
N ARG A 179 22.36 -6.64 2.74
CA ARG A 179 23.16 -6.05 3.80
C ARG A 179 24.38 -6.93 3.88
N SER A 180 25.48 -6.50 3.25
CA SER A 180 26.80 -7.06 3.50
C SER A 180 27.04 -6.92 5.00
N ALA A 181 26.78 -8.00 5.73
CA ALA A 181 27.30 -8.16 7.07
C ALA A 181 28.82 -8.16 6.91
N SER A 182 29.43 -6.99 7.13
CA SER A 182 30.87 -6.85 7.27
C SER A 182 31.24 -7.56 8.57
N ALA A 183 31.35 -8.89 8.52
CA ALA A 183 32.03 -9.66 9.54
C ALA A 183 33.50 -9.26 9.45
N SER A 184 33.87 -8.31 10.31
CA SER A 184 35.21 -7.77 10.46
C SER A 184 36.20 -8.92 10.66
N SER A 185 36.92 -9.23 9.59
CA SER A 185 38.14 -10.04 9.62
C SER A 185 39.15 -9.36 10.54
N ARG A 186 39.48 -9.98 11.67
CA ARG A 186 40.67 -9.62 12.43
C ARG A 186 41.31 -10.86 13.05
N ALA A 187 42.60 -11.00 12.73
CA ALA A 187 43.62 -11.85 13.34
C ALA A 187 43.76 -13.30 12.84
N THR A 188 44.36 -13.43 11.66
CA THR A 188 45.18 -14.59 11.28
C THR A 188 46.54 -14.56 12.01
N ARG A 189 47.00 -15.73 12.44
CA ARG A 189 48.42 -16.15 12.60
C ARG A 189 49.28 -15.49 13.69
N ARG A 190 49.65 -16.30 14.69
CA ARG A 190 51.03 -16.84 14.89
C ARG A 190 51.06 -17.64 16.20
N LEU A 191 51.30 -18.95 16.13
CA LEU A 191 52.24 -19.66 17.02
C LEU A 191 52.41 -21.11 16.52
N THR A 192 53.24 -21.29 15.50
CA THR A 192 53.95 -22.55 15.29
C THR A 192 55.43 -22.24 15.13
N HIS A 193 56.25 -23.00 15.87
CA HIS A 193 57.71 -23.04 15.89
C HIS A 193 58.47 -21.89 16.58
N SER A 194 58.86 -22.12 17.83
CA SER A 194 60.24 -21.89 18.24
C SER A 194 60.76 -23.11 19.02
N ARG A 195 61.87 -23.65 18.52
CA ARG A 195 62.49 -24.94 18.77
C ARG A 195 63.83 -24.66 19.46
N ARG A 196 64.08 -25.21 20.67
CA ARG A 196 65.40 -25.58 21.27
C ARG A 196 65.26 -25.59 22.81
N ARG A 197 65.29 -26.74 23.50
CA ARG A 197 66.51 -27.39 24.04
C ARG A 197 67.63 -26.40 24.40
N ALA A 198 67.83 -26.12 25.69
CA ALA A 198 68.96 -26.63 26.49
C ALA A 198 69.14 -25.81 27.79
N MET A 199 69.65 -26.50 28.83
CA MET A 199 70.28 -25.99 30.07
C MET A 199 69.31 -25.41 31.12
N GLU A 200 69.29 -25.72 32.41
CA GLU A 200 70.13 -26.44 33.38
C GLU A 200 69.28 -26.66 34.67
N GLY A 201 69.66 -27.58 35.57
CA GLY A 201 68.90 -28.02 36.78
C GLY A 201 68.87 -27.02 37.97
N PRO A 202 68.86 -27.44 39.27
CA PRO A 202 68.85 -28.79 39.83
C PRO A 202 67.79 -29.05 40.95
N SER A 203 67.84 -30.29 41.47
CA SER A 203 67.31 -30.87 42.71
C SER A 203 66.63 -29.97 43.76
N SER A 204 65.50 -30.47 44.30
CA SER A 204 65.48 -31.07 45.64
C SER A 204 64.24 -31.94 45.85
#